data_AF-A0A562J148-F1
#
_entry.id   AF-A0A562J148-F1
#
_cell.length_a   1.000
_cell.length_b   1.000
_cell.length_c   1.000
_cell.angle_alpha   90.00
_cell.angle_beta   90.00
_cell.angle_gamma   90.00
#
_symmetry.space_group_name_H-M   'P 1'
#
loop_
_entity.id
_entity.type
_entity.pdbx_description
1 polymer ?
#
loop_
_entity_poly.entity_id
_entity_poly.type
_entity_poly.pdbx_seq_one_letter_code
_entity_poly.pdbx_strand_id
1 'polypeptide(L)'
;MGIRVEDLSLKYKFWAVNMVAFITTLLLVFYAIHLEQNTREQDSIRAAQQLAQVLSLWPASEALPRELPKSVHRFQPSQTVKVGGISLENTLGWVQADNPTRIFSSEPSLVGAQLIQHNSGQKLAVTALAPPMGQILLDHLLNYAGMVALLMTILLAFSQILIRFLLQHLNALKDVMLHVERTGDLSAKVLVNGHDEVGQMAEAFNTMQAGYRRIVRTVTEAAQQLDQSTQQFTQNMRKVHQGMHSQQQQTDQAVVAIQQMSSTVQQIAQHADDTRAQSQTADHLSHEGQRVVSRVEKSIGTLSTGVQSTAATIQKLAEDSQKINTVVNVIHGIAEQTNLLALNAAIEAARAGDMGRGFAVVADEVRNLARRVQDSTDEITHMVLELQERTHEAVQSMQDSSSRADLCAQEAHEANQALEAITQSVSQIRESNTQIAVAAREQAQAATDLSHLVGGIRDVSEQTVGQVQTSAHTSSELAALSGSLGKAIGQLKL
;
A
#
# COMPACT_ATOMS: atom_id res chain seq x y z
N MET A 1 -25.96 -4.93 -61.37
CA MET A 1 -24.73 -4.80 -60.55
C MET A 1 -23.75 -3.96 -61.35
N GLY A 2 -23.91 -2.63 -61.27
CA GLY A 2 -23.12 -1.70 -62.07
C GLY A 2 -21.78 -1.47 -61.38
N ILE A 3 -20.68 -1.84 -62.03
CA ILE A 3 -19.34 -1.45 -61.58
C ILE A 3 -19.30 0.07 -61.63
N ARG A 4 -19.23 0.73 -60.47
CA ARG A 4 -19.07 2.18 -60.39
C ARG A 4 -17.71 2.54 -60.98
N VAL A 5 -17.64 3.68 -61.67
CA VAL A 5 -16.40 4.16 -62.28
C VAL A 5 -15.26 4.28 -61.25
N GLU A 6 -15.59 4.48 -59.98
CA GLU A 6 -14.67 4.52 -58.85
C GLU A 6 -13.84 3.25 -58.69
N ASP A 7 -14.42 2.06 -58.90
CA ASP A 7 -13.78 0.75 -58.65
C ASP A 7 -12.87 0.29 -59.80
N LEU A 8 -12.88 0.99 -60.93
CA LEU A 8 -11.99 0.68 -62.03
C LEU A 8 -10.54 1.03 -61.68
N SER A 9 -9.62 0.10 -61.94
CA SER A 9 -8.18 0.34 -61.85
C SER A 9 -7.82 1.61 -62.63
N LEU A 10 -6.87 2.38 -62.08
CA LEU A 10 -6.37 3.63 -62.67
C LEU A 10 -6.06 3.47 -64.16
N LYS A 11 -5.52 2.30 -64.56
CA LYS A 11 -5.24 1.95 -65.96
C LYS A 11 -6.47 2.08 -66.88
N TYR A 12 -7.64 1.63 -66.45
CA TYR A 12 -8.86 1.69 -67.26
C TYR A 12 -9.44 3.11 -67.32
N LYS A 13 -9.31 3.89 -66.23
CA LYS A 13 -9.70 5.31 -66.22
C LYS A 13 -8.88 6.12 -67.23
N PHE A 14 -7.57 5.88 -67.31
CA PHE A 14 -6.72 6.51 -68.33
C PHE A 14 -7.07 6.09 -69.76
N TRP A 15 -7.43 4.82 -69.98
CA TRP A 15 -7.92 4.36 -71.29
C TRP A 15 -9.21 5.10 -71.71
N ALA A 16 -10.13 5.34 -70.79
CA ALA A 16 -11.34 6.12 -71.08
C ALA A 16 -11.02 7.57 -71.47
N VAL A 17 -10.08 8.23 -70.78
CA VAL A 17 -9.63 9.59 -71.14
C VAL A 17 -8.99 9.62 -72.54
N ASN A 18 -8.13 8.66 -72.85
CA ASN A 18 -7.50 8.55 -74.17
C ASN A 18 -8.55 8.31 -75.28
N MET A 19 -9.62 7.56 -74.98
CA MET A 19 -10.73 7.34 -75.93
C MET A 19 -11.50 8.64 -76.23
N VAL A 20 -11.75 9.48 -75.20
CA VAL A 20 -12.38 10.80 -75.40
C VAL A 20 -11.47 11.71 -76.22
N ALA A 21 -10.16 11.70 -75.96
CA ALA A 21 -9.17 12.43 -76.77
C ALA A 21 -9.16 11.96 -78.24
N PHE A 22 -9.34 10.66 -78.49
CA PHE A 22 -9.45 10.11 -79.84
C PHE A 22 -10.68 10.62 -80.58
N ILE A 23 -11.86 10.54 -79.95
CA ILE A 23 -13.12 11.00 -80.54
C ILE A 23 -13.08 12.51 -80.83
N THR A 24 -12.57 13.31 -79.90
CA THR A 24 -12.43 14.76 -80.08
C THR A 24 -11.49 15.11 -81.23
N THR A 25 -10.36 14.40 -81.37
CA THR A 25 -9.44 14.59 -82.50
C THR A 25 -10.10 14.22 -83.83
N LEU A 26 -10.89 13.14 -83.88
CA LEU A 26 -11.62 12.74 -85.08
C LEU A 26 -12.63 13.81 -85.52
N LEU A 27 -13.37 14.40 -84.58
CA LEU A 27 -14.32 15.48 -84.86
C LEU A 27 -13.63 16.73 -85.44
N LEU A 28 -12.43 17.07 -84.95
CA LEU A 28 -11.65 18.20 -85.48
C LEU A 28 -11.21 17.96 -86.93
N VAL A 29 -10.86 16.73 -87.30
CA VAL A 29 -10.55 16.38 -88.70
C VAL A 29 -11.77 16.54 -89.59
N PHE A 30 -12.94 16.05 -89.17
CA PHE A 30 -14.18 16.25 -89.91
C PHE A 30 -14.52 17.73 -90.11
N TYR A 31 -14.32 18.54 -89.07
CA TYR A 31 -14.51 19.99 -89.15
C TYR A 31 -13.54 20.66 -90.13
N ALA A 32 -12.27 20.26 -90.12
CA ALA A 32 -11.26 20.78 -91.05
C ALA A 32 -11.62 20.48 -92.52
N ILE A 33 -12.08 19.26 -92.83
CA ILE A 33 -12.49 18.88 -94.18
C ILE A 33 -13.73 19.68 -94.62
N HIS A 34 -14.68 19.91 -93.71
CA HIS A 34 -15.88 20.70 -94.02
C HIS A 34 -15.52 22.16 -94.37
N LEU A 35 -14.57 22.75 -93.64
CA LEU A 35 -14.06 24.09 -93.91
C LEU A 35 -13.38 24.17 -95.30
N GLU A 36 -12.58 23.17 -95.64
CA GLU A 36 -11.89 23.11 -96.93
C GLU A 36 -12.86 22.97 -98.11
N GLN A 37 -13.89 22.12 -97.97
CA GLN A 37 -14.93 21.97 -98.99
C GLN A 37 -15.64 23.29 -99.28
N ASN A 38 -16.08 24.00 -98.23
CA ASN A 38 -16.75 25.30 -98.37
C ASN A 38 -15.87 26.33 -99.08
N THR A 39 -14.55 26.29 -98.83
CA THR A 39 -13.59 27.20 -99.47
C THR A 39 -13.48 26.90 -100.97
N ARG A 40 -13.36 25.63 -101.36
CA ARG A 40 -13.26 25.21 -102.77
C ARG A 40 -14.54 25.46 -103.55
N GLU A 41 -15.71 25.30 -102.93
CA GLU A 41 -16.99 25.67 -103.54
C GLU A 41 -17.01 27.17 -103.89
N GLN A 42 -16.64 28.04 -102.96
CA GLN A 42 -16.58 29.49 -103.22
C GLN A 42 -15.60 29.86 -104.34
N ASP A 43 -14.42 29.23 -104.37
CA ASP A 43 -13.44 29.48 -105.42
C ASP A 43 -13.93 29.02 -106.80
N SER A 44 -14.65 27.90 -106.87
CA SER A 44 -15.27 27.42 -108.10
C SER A 44 -16.33 28.39 -108.64
N ILE A 45 -17.16 28.98 -107.76
CA ILE A 45 -18.17 29.98 -108.11
C ILE A 45 -17.48 31.22 -108.69
N ARG A 46 -16.45 31.73 -108.01
CA ARG A 46 -15.69 32.91 -108.47
C ARG A 46 -15.06 32.67 -109.84
N ALA A 47 -14.46 31.50 -110.05
CA ALA A 47 -13.85 31.15 -111.34
C ALA A 47 -14.89 31.11 -112.48
N ALA A 48 -16.07 30.52 -112.24
CA ALA A 48 -17.15 30.47 -113.23
C ALA A 48 -17.68 31.89 -113.58
N GLN A 49 -17.83 32.75 -112.57
CA GLN A 49 -18.28 34.13 -112.77
C GLN A 49 -17.27 34.97 -113.55
N GLN A 50 -15.97 34.86 -113.23
CA GLN A 50 -14.90 35.55 -113.98
C GLN A 50 -14.88 35.11 -115.44
N LEU A 51 -14.99 33.81 -115.69
CA LEU A 51 -14.99 33.26 -117.05
C LEU A 51 -16.23 33.71 -117.83
N ALA A 52 -17.40 33.76 -117.18
CA ALA A 52 -18.60 34.31 -117.77
C ALA A 52 -18.48 35.81 -118.09
N GLN A 53 -17.80 36.58 -117.25
CA GLN A 53 -17.55 38.01 -117.50
C GLN A 53 -16.60 38.23 -118.69
N VAL A 54 -15.60 37.39 -118.87
CA VAL A 54 -14.73 37.41 -120.06
C VAL A 54 -15.54 37.07 -121.33
N LEU A 55 -16.42 36.09 -121.25
CA LEU A 55 -17.24 35.67 -122.39
C LEU A 55 -18.34 36.67 -122.76
N SER A 56 -18.84 37.47 -121.82
CA SER A 56 -19.84 38.51 -122.11
C SER A 56 -19.22 39.73 -122.82
N LEU A 57 -17.93 40.00 -122.59
CA LEU A 57 -17.18 41.10 -123.20
C LEU A 57 -16.53 40.73 -124.54
N TRP A 58 -16.76 39.51 -125.04
CA TRP A 58 -16.15 39.03 -126.28
C TRP A 58 -16.58 39.88 -127.50
N PRO A 59 -15.66 40.28 -128.41
CA PRO A 59 -15.97 41.19 -129.51
C PRO A 59 -17.00 40.60 -130.48
N ALA A 60 -18.03 41.37 -130.86
CA ALA A 60 -19.10 40.91 -131.75
C ALA A 60 -18.63 40.58 -133.19
N SER A 61 -17.44 41.05 -133.59
CA SER A 61 -16.84 40.82 -134.90
C SER A 61 -16.06 39.50 -135.01
N GLU A 62 -15.85 38.77 -133.91
CA GLU A 62 -15.13 37.49 -133.90
C GLU A 62 -16.02 36.34 -133.46
N ALA A 63 -15.92 35.20 -134.16
CA ALA A 63 -16.64 33.99 -133.78
C ALA A 63 -16.03 33.39 -132.50
N LEU A 64 -16.89 32.94 -131.58
CA LEU A 64 -16.47 32.24 -130.36
C LEU A 64 -15.58 31.02 -130.69
N PRO A 65 -14.51 30.75 -129.92
CA PRO A 65 -13.58 29.64 -130.16
C PRO A 65 -14.29 28.30 -130.30
N ARG A 66 -13.96 27.46 -131.29
CA ARG A 66 -14.67 26.17 -131.47
C ARG A 66 -14.61 25.25 -130.25
N GLU A 67 -13.54 25.35 -129.47
CA GLU A 67 -13.38 24.64 -128.20
C GLU A 67 -13.57 25.61 -127.04
N LEU A 68 -14.65 25.43 -126.29
CA LEU A 68 -14.85 26.10 -125.02
C LEU A 68 -14.48 25.15 -123.87
N PRO A 69 -14.11 25.69 -122.69
CA PRO A 69 -13.91 24.88 -121.50
C PRO A 69 -15.14 23.99 -121.22
N LYS A 70 -14.93 22.80 -120.67
CA LYS A 70 -16.03 21.86 -120.34
C LYS A 70 -17.08 22.45 -119.40
N SER A 71 -16.75 23.54 -118.71
CA SER A 71 -17.68 24.30 -117.87
C SER A 71 -18.65 25.18 -118.67
N VAL A 72 -18.39 25.48 -119.94
CA VAL A 72 -19.21 26.39 -120.75
C VAL A 72 -20.08 25.62 -121.73
N HIS A 73 -21.38 25.82 -121.64
CA HIS A 73 -22.38 25.16 -122.48
C HIS A 73 -23.07 26.19 -123.39
N ARG A 74 -23.20 25.84 -124.68
CA ARG A 74 -23.83 26.69 -125.71
C ARG A 74 -25.30 26.35 -125.89
N PHE A 75 -26.14 27.37 -126.00
CA PHE A 75 -27.57 27.22 -126.24
C PHE A 75 -28.03 28.10 -127.40
N GLN A 76 -28.93 27.55 -128.22
CA GLN A 76 -29.58 28.31 -129.28
C GLN A 76 -30.60 29.31 -128.69
N PRO A 77 -30.94 30.42 -129.37
CA PRO A 77 -31.71 31.53 -128.80
C PRO A 77 -33.07 31.13 -128.19
N SER A 78 -33.70 30.10 -128.75
CA SER A 78 -35.04 29.59 -128.40
C SER A 78 -35.03 28.30 -127.58
N GLN A 79 -33.86 27.79 -127.18
CA GLN A 79 -33.75 26.55 -126.40
C GLN A 79 -33.82 26.85 -124.89
N THR A 80 -34.58 26.04 -124.14
CA THR A 80 -34.53 26.07 -122.68
C THR A 80 -33.15 25.61 -122.19
N VAL A 81 -32.50 26.45 -121.40
CA VAL A 81 -31.13 26.24 -120.96
C VAL A 81 -31.15 25.36 -119.71
N LYS A 82 -30.77 24.09 -119.87
CA LYS A 82 -30.58 23.15 -118.75
C LYS A 82 -29.14 22.68 -118.73
N VAL A 83 -28.48 22.81 -117.58
CA VAL A 83 -27.11 22.31 -117.38
C VAL A 83 -27.02 21.57 -116.06
N GLY A 84 -26.56 20.32 -116.11
CA GLY A 84 -26.28 19.49 -114.93
C GLY A 84 -27.42 19.41 -113.90
N GLY A 85 -28.67 19.37 -114.37
CA GLY A 85 -29.86 19.24 -113.51
C GLY A 85 -30.49 20.57 -113.06
N ILE A 86 -29.84 21.71 -113.31
CA ILE A 86 -30.41 23.04 -113.04
C ILE A 86 -31.12 23.55 -114.29
N SER A 87 -32.34 24.10 -114.11
CA SER A 87 -33.07 24.79 -115.17
C SER A 87 -32.86 26.29 -115.04
N LEU A 88 -32.23 26.90 -116.04
CA LEU A 88 -31.92 28.33 -116.07
C LEU A 88 -33.09 29.03 -116.81
N GLU A 89 -34.08 29.54 -116.08
CA GLU A 89 -35.35 30.09 -116.59
C GLU A 89 -35.23 31.45 -117.33
N ASN A 90 -34.32 31.55 -118.31
CA ASN A 90 -34.01 32.78 -119.07
C ASN A 90 -33.49 33.97 -118.22
N THR A 91 -33.27 33.79 -116.92
CA THR A 91 -32.64 34.79 -116.05
C THR A 91 -31.14 34.87 -116.33
N LEU A 92 -30.69 36.01 -116.84
CA LEU A 92 -29.26 36.34 -116.94
C LEU A 92 -28.71 36.53 -115.52
N GLY A 93 -27.67 35.79 -115.14
CA GLY A 93 -27.15 35.82 -113.77
C GLY A 93 -26.66 34.46 -113.24
N TRP A 94 -26.23 34.45 -111.98
CA TRP A 94 -25.83 33.24 -111.26
C TRP A 94 -27.08 32.49 -110.78
N VAL A 95 -27.11 31.17 -110.99
CA VAL A 95 -28.13 30.29 -110.41
C VAL A 95 -27.42 29.19 -109.62
N GLN A 96 -27.72 29.14 -108.33
CA GLN A 96 -27.19 28.12 -107.41
C GLN A 96 -27.85 26.77 -107.69
N ALA A 97 -27.09 25.68 -107.59
CA ALA A 97 -27.65 24.34 -107.62
C ALA A 97 -28.32 24.02 -106.28
N ASP A 98 -29.58 23.59 -106.29
CA ASP A 98 -30.27 23.05 -105.10
C ASP A 98 -29.91 21.57 -104.81
N ASN A 99 -28.88 21.03 -105.48
CA ASN A 99 -28.45 19.66 -105.24
C ASN A 99 -27.52 19.60 -104.03
N PRO A 100 -27.87 18.84 -102.96
CA PRO A 100 -26.97 18.66 -101.84
C PRO A 100 -25.70 17.94 -102.32
N THR A 101 -24.53 18.54 -102.02
CA THR A 101 -23.22 17.91 -102.25
C THR A 101 -23.20 16.54 -101.57
N ARG A 102 -23.15 15.47 -102.39
CA ARG A 102 -23.11 14.10 -101.86
C ARG A 102 -21.71 13.81 -101.35
N ILE A 103 -21.59 13.41 -100.08
CA ILE A 103 -20.31 13.16 -99.40
C ILE A 103 -19.45 12.11 -100.14
N PHE A 104 -20.09 11.12 -100.78
CA PHE A 104 -19.41 9.99 -101.43
C PHE A 104 -19.67 9.88 -102.95
N SER A 105 -19.89 10.97 -103.68
CA SER A 105 -19.92 10.91 -105.15
C SER A 105 -18.50 10.89 -105.72
N SER A 106 -18.31 10.21 -106.85
CA SER A 106 -17.06 10.25 -107.64
C SER A 106 -17.04 11.36 -108.69
N GLU A 107 -18.21 11.96 -108.95
CA GLU A 107 -18.34 13.07 -109.89
C GLU A 107 -18.37 14.41 -109.14
N PRO A 108 -17.75 15.46 -109.71
CA PRO A 108 -17.79 16.80 -109.12
C PRO A 108 -19.22 17.30 -109.05
N SER A 109 -19.61 17.79 -107.87
CA SER A 109 -20.94 18.34 -107.66
C SER A 109 -21.04 19.70 -108.36
N LEU A 110 -22.10 19.86 -109.13
CA LEU A 110 -22.45 21.16 -109.68
C LEU A 110 -22.87 22.08 -108.54
N VAL A 111 -22.09 23.14 -108.30
CA VAL A 111 -22.37 24.15 -107.28
C VAL A 111 -23.38 25.18 -107.81
N GLY A 112 -23.29 25.50 -109.10
CA GLY A 112 -24.22 26.39 -109.80
C GLY A 112 -23.76 26.73 -111.22
N ALA A 113 -24.50 27.59 -111.91
CA ALA A 113 -24.16 28.05 -113.25
C ALA A 113 -24.48 29.53 -113.47
N GLN A 114 -23.61 30.24 -114.18
CA GLN A 114 -23.80 31.61 -114.62
C GLN A 114 -24.33 31.62 -116.06
N LEU A 115 -25.55 32.16 -116.29
CA LEU A 115 -26.10 32.37 -117.62
C LEU A 115 -25.76 33.76 -118.13
N ILE A 116 -25.17 33.83 -119.33
CA ILE A 116 -24.90 35.08 -120.05
C ILE A 116 -25.47 35.00 -121.48
N GLN A 117 -25.75 36.15 -122.07
CA GLN A 117 -26.15 36.28 -123.46
C GLN A 117 -25.06 37.02 -124.22
N HIS A 118 -24.54 36.37 -125.25
CA HIS A 118 -23.56 36.93 -126.15
C HIS A 118 -24.24 37.87 -127.16
N ASN A 119 -23.53 38.90 -127.64
CA ASN A 119 -24.06 39.92 -128.55
C ASN A 119 -24.61 39.36 -129.87
N SER A 120 -24.24 38.13 -130.26
CA SER A 120 -24.82 37.39 -131.39
C SER A 120 -26.21 36.77 -131.12
N GLY A 121 -26.80 37.03 -129.94
CA GLY A 121 -28.07 36.45 -129.50
C GLY A 121 -27.96 35.03 -128.92
N GLN A 122 -26.76 34.45 -128.86
CA GLN A 122 -26.50 33.11 -128.33
C GLN A 122 -26.39 33.12 -126.80
N LYS A 123 -26.98 32.13 -126.12
CA LYS A 123 -26.88 31.98 -124.65
C LYS A 123 -25.75 31.03 -124.28
N LEU A 124 -24.93 31.42 -123.31
CA LEU A 124 -23.83 30.63 -122.77
C LEU A 124 -24.06 30.42 -121.27
N ALA A 125 -23.93 29.18 -120.80
CA ALA A 125 -23.97 28.88 -119.37
C ALA A 125 -22.60 28.39 -118.91
N VAL A 126 -22.01 29.05 -117.94
CA VAL A 126 -20.72 28.66 -117.32
C VAL A 126 -21.00 28.00 -115.98
N THR A 127 -20.64 26.73 -115.82
CA THR A 127 -20.85 25.96 -114.59
C THR A 127 -19.67 26.06 -113.63
N ALA A 128 -19.97 26.13 -112.34
CA ALA A 128 -19.00 25.88 -111.28
C ALA A 128 -19.16 24.46 -110.75
N LEU A 129 -18.06 23.72 -110.75
CA LEU A 129 -17.97 22.35 -110.29
C LEU A 129 -17.00 22.31 -109.11
N ALA A 130 -17.44 21.73 -107.99
CA ALA A 130 -16.58 21.51 -106.82
C ALA A 130 -16.31 20.01 -106.62
N PRO A 131 -15.11 19.64 -106.15
CA PRO A 131 -14.81 18.25 -105.82
C PRO A 131 -15.66 17.80 -104.61
N PRO A 132 -16.15 16.55 -104.60
CA PRO A 132 -16.94 16.01 -103.50
C PRO A 132 -16.08 15.85 -102.23
N MET A 133 -16.72 15.91 -101.07
CA MET A 133 -16.03 15.81 -99.78
C MET A 133 -15.19 14.55 -99.64
N GLY A 134 -15.65 13.42 -100.19
CA GLY A 134 -14.91 12.17 -100.22
C GLY A 134 -13.59 12.28 -100.97
N GLN A 135 -13.51 13.09 -102.03
CA GLN A 135 -12.26 13.29 -102.77
C GLN A 135 -11.25 14.12 -101.94
N ILE A 136 -11.72 15.17 -101.26
CA ILE A 136 -10.89 15.97 -100.34
C ILE A 136 -10.38 15.11 -99.19
N LEU A 137 -11.25 14.26 -98.65
CA LEU A 137 -10.89 13.28 -97.63
C LEU A 137 -9.82 12.31 -98.15
N LEU A 138 -9.95 11.79 -99.38
CA LEU A 138 -8.96 10.87 -99.97
C LEU A 138 -7.61 11.55 -100.25
N ASP A 139 -7.62 12.78 -100.78
CA ASP A 139 -6.41 13.55 -101.10
C ASP A 139 -5.59 13.87 -99.85
N HIS A 140 -6.26 14.15 -98.74
CA HIS A 140 -5.62 14.46 -97.47
C HIS A 140 -5.65 13.30 -96.46
N LEU A 141 -6.14 12.11 -96.85
CA LEU A 141 -6.35 10.97 -95.95
C LEU A 141 -5.06 10.59 -95.24
N LEU A 142 -3.96 10.47 -96.00
CA LEU A 142 -2.66 10.08 -95.47
C LEU A 142 -2.08 11.13 -94.52
N ASN A 143 -2.29 12.42 -94.80
CA ASN A 143 -1.79 13.52 -93.98
C ASN A 143 -2.57 13.62 -92.65
N TYR A 144 -3.90 13.59 -92.72
CA TYR A 144 -4.75 13.60 -91.52
C TYR A 144 -4.55 12.34 -90.68
N ALA A 145 -4.51 11.15 -91.31
CA ALA A 145 -4.23 9.89 -90.61
C ALA A 145 -2.85 9.89 -89.95
N GLY A 146 -1.81 10.42 -90.63
CA GLY A 146 -0.47 10.53 -90.07
C GLY A 146 -0.40 11.46 -88.86
N MET A 147 -1.04 12.63 -88.92
CA MET A 147 -1.06 13.58 -87.81
C MET A 147 -1.84 13.04 -86.61
N VAL A 148 -3.00 12.42 -86.82
CA VAL A 148 -3.78 11.77 -85.76
C VAL A 148 -2.99 10.62 -85.13
N ALA A 149 -2.35 9.78 -85.93
CA ALA A 149 -1.54 8.66 -85.43
C ALA A 149 -0.34 9.14 -84.59
N LEU A 150 0.35 10.20 -85.01
CA LEU A 150 1.45 10.79 -84.26
C LEU A 150 0.97 11.35 -82.91
N LEU A 151 -0.11 12.13 -82.93
CA LEU A 151 -0.68 12.75 -81.74
C LEU A 151 -1.17 11.68 -80.73
N MET A 152 -1.82 10.62 -81.23
CA MET A 152 -2.26 9.49 -80.40
C MET A 152 -1.07 8.71 -79.82
N THR A 153 0.00 8.53 -80.58
CA THR A 153 1.19 7.83 -80.10
C THR A 153 1.87 8.60 -78.98
N ILE A 154 2.00 9.92 -79.11
CA ILE A 154 2.54 10.80 -78.07
C ILE A 154 1.64 10.77 -76.82
N LEU A 155 0.34 10.89 -76.99
CA LEU A 155 -0.63 10.87 -75.90
C LEU A 155 -0.64 9.53 -75.14
N LEU A 156 -0.62 8.42 -75.86
CA LEU A 156 -0.53 7.08 -75.27
C LEU A 156 0.81 6.84 -74.58
N ALA A 157 1.93 7.29 -75.16
CA ALA A 157 3.24 7.18 -74.54
C ALA A 157 3.31 7.98 -73.24
N PHE A 158 2.86 9.24 -73.24
CA PHE A 158 2.80 10.08 -72.05
C PHE A 158 1.89 9.49 -70.97
N SER A 159 0.70 9.02 -71.35
CA SER A 159 -0.23 8.34 -70.45
C SER A 159 0.39 7.08 -69.83
N GLN A 160 1.08 6.25 -70.61
CA GLN A 160 1.76 5.05 -70.09
C GLN A 160 2.90 5.38 -69.12
N ILE A 161 3.69 6.41 -69.41
CA ILE A 161 4.76 6.87 -68.52
C ILE A 161 4.17 7.32 -67.18
N LEU A 162 3.10 8.13 -67.21
CA LEU A 162 2.44 8.65 -66.02
C LEU A 162 1.78 7.55 -65.18
N ILE A 163 1.12 6.57 -65.83
CA ILE A 163 0.56 5.40 -65.16
C ILE A 163 1.66 4.56 -64.49
N ARG A 164 2.76 4.28 -65.19
CA ARG A 164 3.87 3.50 -64.62
C ARG A 164 4.48 4.21 -63.43
N PHE A 165 4.70 5.53 -63.54
CA PHE A 165 5.23 6.35 -62.47
C PHE A 165 4.34 6.32 -61.22
N LEU A 166 3.03 6.56 -61.36
CA LEU A 166 2.08 6.55 -60.23
C LEU A 166 1.92 5.15 -59.62
N LEU A 167 1.71 4.11 -60.44
CA LEU A 167 1.47 2.76 -59.95
C LEU A 167 2.70 2.15 -59.28
N GLN A 168 3.92 2.52 -59.69
CA GLN A 168 5.13 2.01 -59.05
C GLN A 168 5.23 2.48 -57.59
N HIS A 169 5.01 3.78 -57.33
CA HIS A 169 5.09 4.34 -55.98
C HIS A 169 3.92 3.87 -55.10
N LEU A 170 2.70 3.81 -55.65
CA LEU A 170 1.53 3.28 -54.93
C LEU A 170 1.67 1.80 -54.59
N ASN A 171 2.19 0.98 -55.51
CA ASN A 171 2.42 -0.44 -55.21
C ASN A 171 3.54 -0.62 -54.18
N ALA A 172 4.62 0.16 -54.24
CA ALA A 172 5.68 0.10 -53.23
C ALA A 172 5.16 0.40 -51.82
N LEU A 173 4.35 1.47 -51.66
CA LEU A 173 3.68 1.79 -50.40
C LEU A 173 2.75 0.64 -49.95
N LYS A 174 1.89 0.17 -50.84
CA LYS A 174 0.95 -0.95 -50.58
C LYS A 174 1.69 -2.22 -50.15
N ASP A 175 2.78 -2.56 -50.81
CA ASP A 175 3.53 -3.80 -50.54
C ASP A 175 4.21 -3.74 -49.17
N VAL A 176 4.74 -2.58 -48.76
CA VAL A 176 5.26 -2.39 -47.40
C VAL A 176 4.13 -2.43 -46.36
N MET A 177 2.98 -1.80 -46.63
CA MET A 177 1.82 -1.87 -45.73
C MET A 177 1.34 -3.31 -45.52
N LEU A 178 1.24 -4.09 -46.61
CA LEU A 178 0.88 -5.52 -46.54
C LEU A 178 1.96 -6.36 -45.87
N HIS A 179 3.24 -6.00 -46.03
CA HIS A 179 4.33 -6.65 -45.31
C HIS A 179 4.16 -6.46 -43.80
N VAL A 180 3.98 -5.22 -43.35
CA VAL A 180 3.81 -4.86 -41.94
C VAL A 180 2.57 -5.54 -41.33
N GLU A 181 1.45 -5.59 -42.07
CA GLU A 181 0.23 -6.27 -41.63
C GLU A 181 0.43 -7.77 -41.41
N ARG A 182 1.15 -8.45 -42.32
CA ARG A 182 1.36 -9.91 -42.24
C ARG A 182 2.44 -10.32 -41.25
N THR A 183 3.53 -9.55 -41.17
CA THR A 183 4.72 -9.92 -40.39
C THR A 183 4.78 -9.25 -39.03
N GLY A 184 4.01 -8.17 -38.82
CA GLY A 184 4.15 -7.33 -37.63
C GLY A 184 5.48 -6.57 -37.58
N ASP A 185 6.23 -6.49 -38.69
CA ASP A 185 7.53 -5.83 -38.76
C ASP A 185 7.36 -4.30 -38.86
N LEU A 186 7.29 -3.65 -37.69
CA LEU A 186 7.23 -2.21 -37.53
C LEU A 186 8.57 -1.51 -37.81
N SER A 187 9.64 -2.24 -38.15
CA SER A 187 10.91 -1.63 -38.58
C SER A 187 10.89 -1.24 -40.07
N ALA A 188 9.96 -1.79 -40.85
CA ALA A 188 9.87 -1.61 -42.29
C ALA A 188 9.42 -0.19 -42.67
N LYS A 189 10.25 0.53 -43.43
CA LYS A 189 9.97 1.91 -43.85
C LYS A 189 9.67 2.01 -45.34
N VAL A 190 8.78 2.91 -45.70
CA VAL A 190 8.53 3.29 -47.10
C VAL A 190 9.52 4.38 -47.49
N LEU A 191 10.18 4.21 -48.63
CA LEU A 191 11.05 5.25 -49.20
C LEU A 191 10.19 6.42 -49.69
N VAL A 192 10.42 7.61 -49.14
CA VAL A 192 9.71 8.83 -49.54
C VAL A 192 10.42 9.44 -50.75
N ASN A 193 9.92 9.11 -51.94
CA ASN A 193 10.44 9.62 -53.21
C ASN A 193 9.41 10.57 -53.84
N GLY A 194 9.41 11.85 -53.42
CA GLY A 194 8.51 12.87 -53.95
C GLY A 194 7.86 13.72 -52.86
N HIS A 195 7.36 14.90 -53.25
CA HIS A 195 6.61 15.83 -52.38
C HIS A 195 5.12 15.90 -52.77
N ASP A 196 4.69 15.01 -53.66
CA ASP A 196 3.31 14.87 -54.09
C ASP A 196 2.47 14.13 -53.04
N GLU A 197 1.20 13.90 -53.35
CA GLU A 197 0.25 13.25 -52.46
C GLU A 197 0.72 11.84 -52.05
N VAL A 198 1.43 11.12 -52.93
CA VAL A 198 1.97 9.78 -52.64
C VAL A 198 3.15 9.86 -51.68
N GLY A 199 4.04 10.84 -51.85
CA GLY A 199 5.11 11.14 -50.91
C GLY A 199 4.58 11.48 -49.51
N GLN A 200 3.55 12.33 -49.42
CA GLN A 200 2.90 12.68 -48.15
C GLN A 200 2.23 11.48 -47.47
N MET A 201 1.61 10.56 -48.24
CA MET A 201 1.08 9.31 -47.70
C MET A 201 2.18 8.40 -47.13
N ALA A 202 3.31 8.28 -47.83
CA ALA A 202 4.45 7.51 -47.36
C ALA A 202 5.06 8.10 -46.07
N GLU A 203 5.17 9.43 -45.99
CA GLU A 203 5.63 10.12 -44.78
C GLU A 203 4.65 9.90 -43.61
N ALA A 204 3.34 10.12 -43.81
CA ALA A 204 2.33 9.90 -42.78
C ALA A 204 2.34 8.45 -42.26
N PHE A 205 2.51 7.47 -43.14
CA PHE A 205 2.65 6.06 -42.77
C PHE A 205 3.91 5.79 -41.93
N ASN A 206 5.06 6.35 -42.33
CA ASN A 206 6.31 6.21 -41.57
C ASN A 206 6.19 6.85 -40.18
N THR A 207 5.54 8.01 -40.05
CA THR A 207 5.29 8.68 -38.76
C THR A 207 4.34 7.87 -37.89
N MET A 208 3.29 7.29 -38.45
CA MET A 208 2.39 6.38 -37.74
C MET A 208 3.14 5.16 -37.21
N GLN A 209 3.97 4.52 -38.03
CA GLN A 209 4.83 3.41 -37.59
C GLN A 209 5.79 3.81 -36.48
N ALA A 210 6.44 4.97 -36.57
CA ALA A 210 7.30 5.47 -35.50
C ALA A 210 6.53 5.66 -34.18
N GLY A 211 5.26 6.10 -34.26
CA GLY A 211 4.34 6.14 -33.13
C GLY A 211 4.07 4.75 -32.54
N TYR A 212 3.73 3.76 -33.37
CA TYR A 212 3.51 2.38 -32.91
C TYR A 212 4.75 1.77 -32.26
N ARG A 213 5.94 1.94 -32.84
CA ARG A 213 7.20 1.47 -32.25
C ARG A 213 7.43 2.05 -30.85
N ARG A 214 7.12 3.34 -30.66
CA ARG A 214 7.22 4.00 -29.35
C ARG A 214 6.25 3.39 -28.35
N ILE A 215 4.99 3.21 -28.73
CA ILE A 215 3.96 2.58 -27.88
C ILE A 215 4.39 1.17 -27.49
N VAL A 216 4.77 0.34 -28.47
CA VAL A 216 5.22 -1.03 -28.24
C VAL A 216 6.40 -1.06 -27.26
N ARG A 217 7.40 -0.19 -27.45
CA ARG A 217 8.53 -0.07 -26.52
C ARG A 217 8.09 0.29 -25.11
N THR A 218 7.23 1.30 -24.94
CA THR A 218 6.71 1.70 -23.63
C THR A 218 5.95 0.56 -22.96
N VAL A 219 5.13 -0.20 -23.71
CA VAL A 219 4.41 -1.35 -23.13
C VAL A 219 5.37 -2.49 -22.78
N THR A 220 6.42 -2.74 -23.58
CA THR A 220 7.47 -3.72 -23.23
C THR A 220 8.18 -3.34 -21.94
N GLU A 221 8.61 -2.09 -21.81
CA GLU A 221 9.28 -1.57 -20.61
C GLU A 221 8.35 -1.68 -19.38
N ALA A 222 7.07 -1.31 -19.52
CA ALA A 222 6.07 -1.44 -18.47
C ALA A 222 5.80 -2.91 -18.06
N ALA A 223 5.74 -3.83 -19.03
CA ALA A 223 5.56 -5.26 -18.75
C ALA A 223 6.78 -5.84 -18.01
N GLN A 224 8.01 -5.49 -18.41
CA GLN A 224 9.22 -5.90 -17.71
C GLN A 224 9.26 -5.37 -16.27
N GLN A 225 8.90 -4.10 -16.07
CA GLN A 225 8.82 -3.51 -14.72
C GLN A 225 7.73 -4.18 -13.87
N LEU A 226 6.59 -4.53 -14.46
CA LEU A 226 5.52 -5.27 -13.79
C LEU A 226 5.99 -6.65 -13.36
N ASP A 227 6.70 -7.38 -14.22
CA ASP A 227 7.24 -8.72 -13.91
C ASP A 227 8.23 -8.65 -12.72
N GLN A 228 9.18 -7.73 -12.77
CA GLN A 228 10.14 -7.51 -11.69
C GLN A 228 9.45 -7.15 -10.37
N SER A 229 8.48 -6.23 -10.42
CA SER A 229 7.72 -5.78 -9.24
C SER A 229 6.92 -6.94 -8.63
N THR A 230 6.34 -7.78 -9.49
CA THR A 230 5.57 -8.97 -9.08
C THR A 230 6.46 -10.02 -8.42
N GLN A 231 7.66 -10.26 -8.95
CA GLN A 231 8.64 -11.16 -8.34
C GLN A 231 9.08 -10.65 -6.96
N GLN A 232 9.38 -9.35 -6.84
CA GLN A 232 9.73 -8.74 -5.56
C GLN A 232 8.57 -8.81 -4.56
N PHE A 233 7.34 -8.57 -5.01
CA PHE A 233 6.14 -8.71 -4.19
C PHE A 233 5.98 -10.15 -3.67
N THR A 234 6.15 -11.16 -4.53
CA THR A 234 6.13 -12.58 -4.12
C THR A 234 7.19 -12.88 -3.06
N GLN A 235 8.41 -12.38 -3.23
CA GLN A 235 9.48 -12.56 -2.23
C GLN A 235 9.12 -11.90 -0.89
N ASN A 236 8.54 -10.70 -0.91
CA ASN A 236 8.09 -10.02 0.30
C ASN A 236 6.96 -10.79 0.98
N MET A 237 6.00 -11.31 0.23
CA MET A 237 4.92 -12.15 0.78
C MET A 237 5.46 -13.42 1.45
N ARG A 238 6.49 -14.07 0.88
CA ARG A 238 7.16 -15.21 1.55
C ARG A 238 7.82 -14.81 2.87
N LYS A 239 8.47 -13.66 2.93
CA LYS A 239 9.06 -13.13 4.18
C LYS A 239 7.99 -12.83 5.22
N VAL A 240 6.87 -12.23 4.83
CA VAL A 240 5.73 -11.98 5.73
C VAL A 240 5.17 -13.30 6.24
N HIS A 241 4.96 -14.29 5.37
CA HIS A 241 4.50 -15.63 5.78
C HIS A 241 5.41 -16.26 6.83
N GLN A 242 6.72 -16.25 6.59
CA GLN A 242 7.71 -16.79 7.54
C GLN A 242 7.70 -16.00 8.86
N GLY A 243 7.61 -14.68 8.79
CA GLY A 243 7.50 -13.81 9.96
C GLY A 243 6.25 -14.11 10.79
N MET A 244 5.11 -14.33 10.14
CA MET A 244 3.85 -14.70 10.82
C MET A 244 3.95 -16.06 11.50
N HIS A 245 4.61 -17.05 10.89
CA HIS A 245 4.85 -18.34 11.54
C HIS A 245 5.70 -18.19 12.81
N SER A 246 6.78 -17.40 12.76
CA SER A 246 7.58 -17.10 13.95
C SER A 246 6.79 -16.33 15.02
N GLN A 247 5.96 -15.37 14.61
CA GLN A 247 5.10 -14.61 15.51
C GLN A 247 4.06 -15.51 16.19
N GLN A 248 3.49 -16.48 15.47
CA GLN A 248 2.58 -17.47 16.05
C GLN A 248 3.27 -18.30 17.14
N GLN A 249 4.50 -18.79 16.88
CA GLN A 249 5.28 -19.53 17.88
C GLN A 249 5.60 -18.69 19.12
N GLN A 250 5.96 -17.41 18.94
CA GLN A 250 6.19 -16.48 20.06
C GLN A 250 4.91 -16.21 20.86
N THR A 251 3.78 -16.11 20.17
CA THR A 251 2.45 -15.91 20.77
C THR A 251 2.05 -17.13 21.60
N ASP A 252 2.25 -18.35 21.09
CA ASP A 252 1.99 -19.59 21.84
C ASP A 252 2.88 -19.69 23.10
N GLN A 253 4.16 -19.29 23.00
CA GLN A 253 5.05 -19.21 24.17
C GLN A 253 4.58 -18.17 25.19
N ALA A 254 4.09 -17.01 24.72
CA ALA A 254 3.54 -15.99 25.59
C ALA A 254 2.30 -16.49 26.34
N VAL A 255 1.41 -17.26 25.68
CA VAL A 255 0.26 -17.90 26.35
C VAL A 255 0.71 -18.82 27.47
N VAL A 256 1.71 -19.68 27.22
CA VAL A 256 2.25 -20.57 28.26
C VAL A 256 2.82 -19.79 29.44
N ALA A 257 3.60 -18.72 29.16
CA ALA A 257 4.17 -17.87 30.20
C ALA A 257 3.09 -17.16 31.03
N ILE A 258 2.02 -16.66 30.40
CA ILE A 258 0.89 -16.02 31.09
C ILE A 258 0.14 -17.04 31.95
N GLN A 259 -0.05 -18.27 31.47
CA GLN A 259 -0.70 -19.33 32.25
C GLN A 259 0.13 -19.68 33.50
N GLN A 260 1.45 -19.78 33.34
CA GLN A 260 2.36 -20.03 34.45
C GLN A 260 2.35 -18.85 35.45
N MET A 261 2.36 -17.60 34.95
CA MET A 261 2.24 -16.40 35.77
C MET A 261 0.93 -16.39 36.56
N SER A 262 -0.20 -16.71 35.94
CA SER A 262 -1.52 -16.78 36.60
C SER A 262 -1.52 -17.80 37.74
N SER A 263 -0.92 -18.98 37.51
CA SER A 263 -0.75 -20.00 38.55
C SER A 263 0.13 -19.52 39.71
N THR A 264 1.27 -18.89 39.41
CA THR A 264 2.17 -18.36 40.45
C THR A 264 1.50 -17.25 41.26
N VAL A 265 0.74 -16.37 40.62
CA VAL A 265 0.01 -15.30 41.29
C VAL A 265 -1.07 -15.85 42.23
N GLN A 266 -1.80 -16.89 41.82
CA GLN A 266 -2.73 -17.60 42.72
C GLN A 266 -2.01 -18.20 43.93
N GLN A 267 -0.84 -18.80 43.74
CA GLN A 267 -0.03 -19.31 44.86
C GLN A 267 0.42 -18.20 45.80
N ILE A 268 0.84 -17.04 45.27
CA ILE A 268 1.21 -15.87 46.10
C ILE A 268 0.02 -15.39 46.93
N ALA A 269 -1.17 -15.28 46.33
CA ALA A 269 -2.38 -14.89 47.05
C ALA A 269 -2.70 -15.87 48.20
N GLN A 270 -2.63 -17.18 47.92
CA GLN A 270 -2.84 -18.21 48.94
C GLN A 270 -1.80 -18.12 50.06
N HIS A 271 -0.52 -17.98 49.72
CA HIS A 271 0.55 -17.85 50.71
C HIS A 271 0.40 -16.59 51.58
N ALA A 272 -0.05 -15.48 50.99
CA ALA A 272 -0.34 -14.26 51.74
C ALA A 272 -1.48 -14.49 52.75
N ASP A 273 -2.55 -15.18 52.35
CA ASP A 273 -3.65 -15.54 53.25
C ASP A 273 -3.23 -16.52 54.36
N ASP A 274 -2.45 -17.55 54.03
CA ASP A 274 -1.91 -18.50 55.00
C ASP A 274 -1.01 -17.80 56.02
N THR A 275 -0.12 -16.91 55.54
CA THR A 275 0.79 -16.15 56.41
C THR A 275 0.02 -15.15 57.27
N ARG A 276 -1.07 -14.56 56.74
CA ARG A 276 -1.99 -13.70 57.52
C ARG A 276 -2.67 -14.49 58.65
N ALA A 277 -3.12 -15.72 58.38
CA ALA A 277 -3.70 -16.60 59.40
C ALA A 277 -2.67 -17.01 60.47
N GLN A 278 -1.45 -17.36 60.06
CA GLN A 278 -0.34 -17.65 61.00
C GLN A 278 0.01 -16.43 61.86
N SER A 279 0.01 -15.23 61.28
CA SER A 279 0.23 -13.98 62.01
C SER A 279 -0.88 -13.74 63.05
N GLN A 280 -2.14 -14.03 62.74
CA GLN A 280 -3.24 -13.94 63.73
C GLN A 280 -3.04 -14.91 64.89
N THR A 281 -2.58 -16.13 64.63
CA THR A 281 -2.25 -17.10 65.69
C THR A 281 -1.09 -16.61 66.55
N ALA A 282 -0.03 -16.08 65.95
CA ALA A 282 1.12 -15.53 66.67
C ALA A 282 0.75 -14.32 67.53
N ASP A 283 -0.16 -13.46 67.05
CA ASP A 283 -0.72 -12.32 67.78
C ASP A 283 -1.47 -12.79 69.04
N HIS A 284 -2.34 -13.79 68.89
CA HIS A 284 -3.06 -14.40 70.02
C HIS A 284 -2.11 -15.01 71.05
N LEU A 285 -1.11 -15.79 70.61
CA LEU A 285 -0.11 -16.40 71.49
C LEU A 285 0.74 -15.35 72.23
N SER A 286 1.08 -14.25 71.57
CA SER A 286 1.84 -13.15 72.19
C SER A 286 1.01 -12.46 73.27
N HIS A 287 -0.28 -12.20 73.02
CA HIS A 287 -1.20 -11.67 74.02
C HIS A 287 -1.41 -12.62 75.20
N GLU A 288 -1.51 -13.92 74.95
CA GLU A 288 -1.59 -14.91 76.03
C GLU A 288 -0.29 -14.93 76.86
N GLY A 289 0.87 -14.84 76.20
CA GLY A 289 2.17 -14.67 76.84
C GLY A 289 2.23 -13.44 77.74
N GLN A 290 1.79 -12.27 77.25
CA GLN A 290 1.74 -11.03 78.05
C GLN A 290 0.89 -11.20 79.30
N ARG A 291 -0.27 -11.88 79.19
CA ARG A 291 -1.15 -12.16 80.33
C ARG A 291 -0.48 -13.08 81.36
N VAL A 292 0.36 -14.02 80.93
CA VAL A 292 1.11 -14.89 81.85
C VAL A 292 2.21 -14.09 82.54
N VAL A 293 3.00 -13.32 81.79
CA VAL A 293 4.10 -12.50 82.33
C VAL A 293 3.58 -11.46 83.32
N SER A 294 2.49 -10.75 83.00
CA SER A 294 1.86 -9.80 83.92
C SER A 294 1.38 -10.46 85.23
N ARG A 295 0.94 -11.72 85.17
CA ARG A 295 0.56 -12.49 86.37
C ARG A 295 1.78 -12.88 87.20
N VAL A 296 2.89 -13.22 86.55
CA VAL A 296 4.18 -13.49 87.20
C VAL A 296 4.69 -12.24 87.90
N GLU A 297 4.71 -11.08 87.22
CA GLU A 297 5.09 -9.77 87.77
C GLU A 297 4.28 -9.44 89.04
N LYS A 298 2.94 -9.60 88.98
CA LYS A 298 2.08 -9.40 90.16
C LYS A 298 2.37 -10.38 91.30
N SER A 299 2.68 -11.63 90.98
CA SER A 299 3.01 -12.66 91.98
C SER A 299 4.35 -12.36 92.66
N ILE A 300 5.34 -11.90 91.89
CA ILE A 300 6.64 -11.47 92.40
C ILE A 300 6.49 -10.22 93.28
N GLY A 301 5.68 -9.24 92.88
CA GLY A 301 5.40 -8.07 93.71
C GLY A 301 4.75 -8.44 95.05
N THR A 302 3.84 -9.43 95.04
CA THR A 302 3.24 -9.98 96.27
C THR A 302 4.28 -10.71 97.13
N LEU A 303 5.18 -11.47 96.52
CA LEU A 303 6.28 -12.15 97.19
C LEU A 303 7.25 -11.16 97.85
N SER A 304 7.69 -10.12 97.13
CA SER A 304 8.57 -9.06 97.64
C SER A 304 7.97 -8.39 98.88
N THR A 305 6.68 -8.05 98.81
CA THR A 305 5.93 -7.48 99.96
C THR A 305 5.87 -8.47 101.14
N GLY A 306 5.64 -9.75 100.88
CA GLY A 306 5.64 -10.81 101.90
C GLY A 306 6.99 -10.97 102.60
N VAL A 307 8.08 -11.01 101.83
CA VAL A 307 9.46 -11.10 102.33
C VAL A 307 9.80 -9.89 103.21
N GLN A 308 9.45 -8.67 102.79
CA GLN A 308 9.65 -7.46 103.59
C GLN A 308 8.87 -7.50 104.91
N SER A 309 7.62 -7.98 104.89
CA SER A 309 6.82 -8.14 106.12
C SER A 309 7.43 -9.17 107.07
N THR A 310 7.97 -10.29 106.54
CA THR A 310 8.66 -11.30 107.35
C THR A 310 9.96 -10.73 107.92
N ALA A 311 10.75 -10.01 107.13
CA ALA A 311 11.96 -9.33 107.59
C ALA A 311 11.67 -8.38 108.76
N ALA A 312 10.61 -7.57 108.67
CA ALA A 312 10.19 -6.66 109.75
C ALA A 312 9.77 -7.42 111.03
N THR A 313 9.14 -8.57 110.88
CA THR A 313 8.72 -9.40 112.03
C THR A 313 9.94 -10.02 112.72
N ILE A 314 10.92 -10.52 111.96
CA ILE A 314 12.17 -11.07 112.51
C ILE A 314 13.01 -9.97 113.15
N GLN A 315 13.06 -8.77 112.55
CA GLN A 315 13.72 -7.62 113.15
C GLN A 315 13.14 -7.28 114.53
N LYS A 316 11.82 -7.33 114.67
CA LYS A 316 11.15 -7.14 115.96
C LYS A 316 11.49 -8.25 116.96
N LEU A 317 11.62 -9.50 116.50
CA LEU A 317 12.09 -10.60 117.35
C LEU A 317 13.53 -10.39 117.83
N ALA A 318 14.42 -9.85 116.99
CA ALA A 318 15.77 -9.49 117.39
C ALA A 318 15.78 -8.39 118.48
N GLU A 319 14.93 -7.38 118.33
CA GLU A 319 14.73 -6.32 119.35
C GLU A 319 14.19 -6.88 120.67
N ASP A 320 13.19 -7.77 120.61
CA ASP A 320 12.61 -8.40 121.80
C ASP A 320 13.63 -9.33 122.49
N SER A 321 14.46 -10.03 121.72
CA SER A 321 15.57 -10.83 122.25
C SER A 321 16.59 -9.97 122.99
N GLN A 322 16.88 -8.76 122.49
CA GLN A 322 17.75 -7.80 123.19
C GLN A 322 17.15 -7.32 124.53
N LYS A 323 15.83 -7.13 124.59
CA LYS A 323 15.14 -6.82 125.85
C LYS A 323 15.23 -7.98 126.84
N ILE A 324 15.06 -9.22 126.37
CA ILE A 324 15.23 -10.43 127.21
C ILE A 324 16.65 -10.49 127.76
N ASN A 325 17.68 -10.29 126.93
CA ASN A 325 19.07 -10.27 127.38
C ASN A 325 19.29 -9.25 128.51
N THR A 326 18.68 -8.07 128.40
CA THR A 326 18.75 -7.02 129.43
C THR A 326 18.13 -7.49 130.76
N VAL A 327 16.97 -8.16 130.71
CA VAL A 327 16.30 -8.71 131.90
C VAL A 327 17.12 -9.83 132.52
N VAL A 328 17.67 -10.74 131.72
CA VAL A 328 18.50 -11.86 132.17
C VAL A 328 19.76 -11.37 132.87
N ASN A 329 20.42 -10.33 132.34
CA ASN A 329 21.56 -9.68 132.99
C ASN A 329 21.19 -9.07 134.37
N VAL A 330 20.00 -8.50 134.52
CA VAL A 330 19.52 -8.01 135.82
C VAL A 330 19.31 -9.18 136.79
N ILE A 331 18.73 -10.31 136.33
CA ILE A 331 18.54 -11.50 137.17
C ILE A 331 19.89 -12.09 137.58
N HIS A 332 20.86 -12.17 136.67
CA HIS A 332 22.22 -12.62 136.95
C HIS A 332 22.85 -11.74 138.04
N GLY A 333 22.73 -10.41 137.93
CA GLY A 333 23.19 -9.47 138.95
C GLY A 333 22.49 -9.64 140.30
N ILE A 334 21.18 -9.89 140.32
CA ILE A 334 20.42 -10.18 141.57
C ILE A 334 20.91 -11.50 142.18
N ALA A 335 21.14 -12.53 141.38
CA ALA A 335 21.62 -13.83 141.84
C ALA A 335 23.04 -13.73 142.42
N GLU A 336 23.92 -12.95 141.80
CA GLU A 336 25.26 -12.66 142.31
C GLU A 336 25.21 -11.92 143.66
N GLN A 337 24.38 -10.87 143.75
CA GLN A 337 24.15 -10.17 145.01
C GLN A 337 23.58 -11.09 146.09
N THR A 338 22.64 -11.98 145.73
CA THR A 338 22.03 -12.95 146.65
C THR A 338 23.06 -13.98 147.13
N ASN A 339 23.94 -14.45 146.24
CA ASN A 339 25.05 -15.35 146.57
C ASN A 339 26.05 -14.69 147.55
N LEU A 340 26.37 -13.41 147.34
CA LEU A 340 27.22 -12.63 148.26
C LEU A 340 26.54 -12.38 149.62
N LEU A 341 25.25 -12.05 149.63
CA LEU A 341 24.45 -11.88 150.86
C LEU A 341 24.39 -13.19 151.66
N ALA A 342 24.14 -14.31 150.97
CA ALA A 342 24.09 -15.63 151.57
C ALA A 342 25.47 -16.07 152.12
N LEU A 343 26.55 -15.76 151.42
CA LEU A 343 27.91 -15.98 151.91
C LEU A 343 28.18 -15.19 153.20
N ASN A 344 27.81 -13.91 153.23
CA ASN A 344 27.95 -13.08 154.43
C ASN A 344 27.11 -13.63 155.60
N ALA A 345 25.88 -14.09 155.32
CA ALA A 345 25.02 -14.71 156.32
C ALA A 345 25.59 -16.04 156.85
N ALA A 346 26.18 -16.88 155.98
CA ALA A 346 26.83 -18.13 156.38
C ALA A 346 28.07 -17.88 157.25
N ILE A 347 28.87 -16.86 156.93
CA ILE A 347 30.01 -16.42 157.75
C ILE A 347 29.54 -15.99 159.14
N GLU A 348 28.50 -15.16 159.23
CA GLU A 348 27.99 -14.67 160.52
C GLU A 348 27.30 -15.79 161.33
N ALA A 349 26.63 -16.73 160.67
CA ALA A 349 26.06 -17.92 161.30
C ALA A 349 27.15 -18.85 161.87
N ALA A 350 28.27 -19.04 161.15
CA ALA A 350 29.44 -19.76 161.67
C ALA A 350 30.07 -19.05 162.89
N ARG A 351 30.05 -17.71 162.89
CA ARG A 351 30.55 -16.86 163.97
C ARG A 351 29.72 -16.98 165.26
N ALA A 352 28.41 -17.24 165.14
CA ALA A 352 27.49 -17.44 166.25
C ALA A 352 27.55 -18.84 166.91
N GLY A 353 28.38 -19.76 166.39
CA GLY A 353 28.60 -21.09 166.97
C GLY A 353 27.35 -21.97 166.98
N ASP A 354 27.08 -22.67 168.09
CA ASP A 354 25.97 -23.63 168.19
C ASP A 354 24.58 -22.99 168.02
N MET A 355 24.41 -21.71 168.38
CA MET A 355 23.16 -20.96 168.20
C MET A 355 22.87 -20.60 166.73
N GLY A 356 23.90 -20.60 165.87
CA GLY A 356 23.82 -20.23 164.46
C GLY A 356 23.59 -21.40 163.50
N ARG A 357 23.60 -22.66 163.96
CA ARG A 357 23.51 -23.85 163.08
C ARG A 357 22.29 -23.87 162.15
N GLY A 358 21.12 -23.49 162.66
CA GLY A 358 19.90 -23.43 161.83
C GLY A 358 19.97 -22.36 160.75
N PHE A 359 20.56 -21.19 161.07
CA PHE A 359 20.79 -20.11 160.11
C PHE A 359 21.86 -20.45 159.07
N ALA A 360 22.93 -21.17 159.46
CA ALA A 360 23.98 -21.60 158.55
C ALA A 360 23.42 -22.52 157.44
N VAL A 361 22.54 -23.46 157.79
CA VAL A 361 21.90 -24.35 156.80
C VAL A 361 21.03 -23.56 155.82
N VAL A 362 20.25 -22.59 156.31
CA VAL A 362 19.44 -21.73 155.43
C VAL A 362 20.32 -20.86 154.54
N ALA A 363 21.41 -20.30 155.06
CA ALA A 363 22.34 -19.48 154.30
C ALA A 363 23.04 -20.29 153.19
N ASP A 364 23.48 -21.52 153.47
CA ASP A 364 24.05 -22.41 152.45
C ASP A 364 23.00 -22.82 151.40
N GLU A 365 21.74 -23.07 151.78
CA GLU A 365 20.65 -23.38 150.84
C GLU A 365 20.34 -22.17 149.93
N VAL A 366 20.29 -20.95 150.48
CA VAL A 366 20.12 -19.72 149.69
C VAL A 366 21.31 -19.50 148.77
N ARG A 367 22.54 -19.78 149.22
CA ARG A 367 23.75 -19.67 148.39
C ARG A 367 23.71 -20.66 147.22
N ASN A 368 23.30 -21.89 147.48
CA ASN A 368 23.18 -22.93 146.46
C ASN A 368 22.07 -22.60 145.46
N LEU A 369 20.94 -22.05 145.93
CA LEU A 369 19.87 -21.55 145.07
C LEU A 369 20.35 -20.38 144.20
N ALA A 370 21.06 -19.41 144.78
CA ALA A 370 21.61 -18.28 144.04
C ALA A 370 22.59 -18.72 142.94
N ARG A 371 23.47 -19.69 143.24
CA ARG A 371 24.35 -20.30 142.23
C ARG A 371 23.57 -20.99 141.11
N ARG A 372 22.55 -21.78 141.44
CA ARG A 372 21.67 -22.40 140.43
C ARG A 372 20.97 -21.36 139.55
N VAL A 373 20.58 -20.21 140.11
CA VAL A 373 20.01 -19.10 139.34
C VAL A 373 21.08 -18.50 138.41
N GLN A 374 22.32 -18.28 138.88
CA GLN A 374 23.43 -17.81 138.02
C GLN A 374 23.68 -18.77 136.85
N ASP A 375 23.85 -20.07 137.13
CA ASP A 375 24.08 -21.10 136.10
C ASP A 375 22.93 -21.11 135.07
N SER A 376 21.68 -20.99 135.54
CA SER A 376 20.50 -20.92 134.65
C SER A 376 20.47 -19.63 133.82
N THR A 377 20.86 -18.49 134.40
CA THR A 377 20.93 -17.22 133.65
C THR A 377 22.05 -17.23 132.61
N ASP A 378 23.16 -17.92 132.86
CA ASP A 378 24.25 -18.07 131.89
C ASP A 378 23.80 -18.94 130.70
N GLU A 379 23.11 -20.05 130.96
CA GLU A 379 22.48 -20.86 129.91
C GLU A 379 21.46 -20.07 129.09
N ILE A 380 20.59 -19.27 129.75
CA ILE A 380 19.63 -18.41 129.05
C ILE A 380 20.36 -17.34 128.22
N THR A 381 21.43 -16.74 128.74
CA THR A 381 22.23 -15.75 128.00
C THR A 381 22.82 -16.36 126.73
N HIS A 382 23.37 -17.57 126.81
CA HIS A 382 23.86 -18.29 125.64
C HIS A 382 22.74 -18.56 124.62
N MET A 383 21.57 -19.03 125.07
CA MET A 383 20.42 -19.25 124.17
C MET A 383 19.93 -17.96 123.50
N VAL A 384 19.94 -16.83 124.22
CA VAL A 384 19.55 -15.53 123.67
C VAL A 384 20.57 -15.02 122.65
N LEU A 385 21.87 -15.21 122.88
CA LEU A 385 22.91 -14.88 121.90
C LEU A 385 22.77 -15.70 120.61
N GLU A 386 22.55 -17.01 120.73
CA GLU A 386 22.30 -17.89 119.56
C GLU A 386 21.01 -17.51 118.81
N LEU A 387 19.97 -17.07 119.54
CA LEU A 387 18.74 -16.55 118.95
C LEU A 387 18.98 -15.23 118.19
N GLN A 388 19.81 -14.34 118.74
CA GLN A 388 20.19 -13.07 118.10
C GLN A 388 21.01 -13.29 116.82
N GLU A 389 21.97 -14.21 116.85
CA GLU A 389 22.76 -14.58 115.67
C GLU A 389 21.85 -15.12 114.55
N ARG A 390 21.00 -16.11 114.87
CA ARG A 390 20.06 -16.69 113.90
C ARG A 390 19.04 -15.69 113.36
N THR A 391 18.56 -14.75 114.18
CA THR A 391 17.64 -13.71 113.72
C THR A 391 18.35 -12.72 112.79
N HIS A 392 19.62 -12.38 113.05
CA HIS A 392 20.41 -11.54 112.16
C HIS A 392 20.65 -12.20 110.79
N GLU A 393 21.05 -13.47 110.77
CA GLU A 393 21.20 -14.24 109.53
C GLU A 393 19.88 -14.31 108.74
N ALA A 394 18.76 -14.51 109.43
CA ALA A 394 17.45 -14.56 108.80
C ALA A 394 17.03 -13.22 108.19
N VAL A 395 17.32 -12.08 108.85
CA VAL A 395 17.09 -10.75 108.27
C VAL A 395 17.93 -10.55 107.00
N GLN A 396 19.23 -10.90 107.04
CA GLN A 396 20.11 -10.76 105.88
C GLN A 396 19.62 -11.61 104.69
N SER A 397 19.23 -12.86 104.93
CA SER A 397 18.65 -13.75 103.91
C SER A 397 17.34 -13.21 103.32
N MET A 398 16.50 -12.58 104.14
CA MET A 398 15.28 -11.91 103.68
C MET A 398 15.59 -10.67 102.83
N GLN A 399 16.61 -9.88 103.20
CA GLN A 399 17.08 -8.73 102.40
C GLN A 399 17.54 -9.18 101.01
N ASP A 400 18.36 -10.22 100.94
CA ASP A 400 18.84 -10.80 99.68
C ASP A 400 17.67 -11.36 98.85
N SER A 401 16.71 -12.01 99.50
CA SER A 401 15.50 -12.54 98.84
C SER A 401 14.62 -11.41 98.29
N SER A 402 14.50 -10.28 98.99
CA SER A 402 13.79 -9.09 98.50
C SER A 402 14.48 -8.53 97.27
N SER A 403 15.81 -8.36 97.30
CA SER A 403 16.57 -7.85 96.15
C SER A 403 16.44 -8.76 94.92
N ARG A 404 16.47 -10.09 95.12
CA ARG A 404 16.23 -11.05 94.04
C ARG A 404 14.81 -10.99 93.49
N ALA A 405 13.80 -10.79 94.34
CA ALA A 405 12.43 -10.62 93.89
C ALA A 405 12.29 -9.35 93.04
N ASP A 406 12.91 -8.25 93.43
CA ASP A 406 12.88 -7.00 92.65
C ASP A 406 13.57 -7.16 91.28
N LEU A 407 14.70 -7.88 91.21
CA LEU A 407 15.35 -8.23 89.94
C LEU A 407 14.44 -9.08 89.04
N CYS A 408 13.81 -10.14 89.59
CA CYS A 408 12.87 -10.97 88.84
C CYS A 408 11.66 -10.15 88.33
N ALA A 409 11.20 -9.15 89.08
CA ALA A 409 10.13 -8.26 88.63
C ALA A 409 10.57 -7.40 87.44
N GLN A 410 11.80 -6.90 87.46
CA GLN A 410 12.38 -6.14 86.36
C GLN A 410 12.55 -7.01 85.10
N GLU A 411 13.06 -8.24 85.23
CA GLU A 411 13.17 -9.19 84.11
C GLU A 411 11.79 -9.54 83.52
N ALA A 412 10.77 -9.71 84.38
CA ALA A 412 9.40 -9.94 83.92
C ALA A 412 8.85 -8.72 83.15
N HIS A 413 9.17 -7.50 83.60
CA HIS A 413 8.79 -6.27 82.91
C HIS A 413 9.44 -6.17 81.51
N GLU A 414 10.74 -6.45 81.41
CA GLU A 414 11.47 -6.48 80.13
C GLU A 414 10.90 -7.54 79.17
N ALA A 415 10.56 -8.74 79.68
CA ALA A 415 9.89 -9.77 78.89
C ALA A 415 8.52 -9.32 78.35
N ASN A 416 7.77 -8.53 79.13
CA ASN A 416 6.48 -7.98 78.71
C ASN A 416 6.64 -6.95 77.58
N GLN A 417 7.65 -6.07 77.67
CA GLN A 417 8.00 -5.12 76.60
C GLN A 417 8.41 -5.84 75.31
N ALA A 418 9.20 -6.92 75.42
CA ALA A 418 9.59 -7.73 74.27
C ALA A 418 8.37 -8.37 73.57
N LEU A 419 7.40 -8.89 74.34
CA LEU A 419 6.16 -9.43 73.80
C LEU A 419 5.30 -8.35 73.12
N GLU A 420 5.26 -7.13 73.66
CA GLU A 420 4.57 -6.00 73.01
C GLU A 420 5.19 -5.63 71.66
N ALA A 421 6.52 -5.60 71.58
CA ALA A 421 7.23 -5.38 70.31
C ALA A 421 6.99 -6.50 69.29
N ILE A 422 6.86 -7.76 69.74
CA ILE A 422 6.48 -8.90 68.89
C ILE A 422 5.06 -8.70 68.36
N THR A 423 4.08 -8.38 69.21
CA THR A 423 2.70 -8.10 68.81
C THR A 423 2.63 -7.00 67.75
N GLN A 424 3.35 -5.90 67.94
CA GLN A 424 3.39 -4.82 66.96
C GLN A 424 3.98 -5.25 65.60
N SER A 425 5.07 -6.03 65.64
CA SER A 425 5.72 -6.56 64.43
C SER A 425 4.81 -7.54 63.68
N VAL A 426 4.12 -8.43 64.41
CA VAL A 426 3.16 -9.39 63.85
C VAL A 426 1.97 -8.68 63.21
N SER A 427 1.47 -7.60 63.84
CA SER A 427 0.42 -6.77 63.24
C SER A 427 0.87 -6.13 61.92
N GLN A 428 2.12 -5.68 61.82
CA GLN A 428 2.67 -5.13 60.59
C GLN A 428 2.84 -6.18 59.49
N ILE A 429 3.22 -7.41 59.85
CA ILE A 429 3.26 -8.55 58.91
C ILE A 429 1.87 -8.85 58.37
N ARG A 430 0.85 -8.86 59.24
CA ARG A 430 -0.55 -9.09 58.86
C ARG A 430 -1.05 -8.04 57.85
N GLU A 431 -0.73 -6.76 58.09
CA GLU A 431 -1.07 -5.67 57.17
C GLU A 431 -0.35 -5.82 55.82
N SER A 432 0.95 -6.13 55.86
CA SER A 432 1.75 -6.35 54.64
C SER A 432 1.19 -7.49 53.79
N ASN A 433 0.80 -8.61 54.41
CA ASN A 433 0.17 -9.72 53.71
C ASN A 433 -1.20 -9.36 53.11
N THR A 434 -1.94 -8.45 53.74
CA THR A 434 -3.20 -7.95 53.17
C THR A 434 -2.94 -7.18 51.88
N GLN A 435 -1.88 -6.35 51.86
CA GLN A 435 -1.46 -5.64 50.64
C GLN A 435 -0.92 -6.59 49.56
N ILE A 436 -0.15 -7.60 49.93
CA ILE A 436 0.33 -8.64 49.00
C ILE A 436 -0.87 -9.38 48.36
N ALA A 437 -1.88 -9.76 49.15
CA ALA A 437 -3.07 -10.42 48.63
C ALA A 437 -3.89 -9.54 47.67
N VAL A 438 -3.93 -8.22 47.90
CA VAL A 438 -4.55 -7.25 46.97
C VAL A 438 -3.74 -7.15 45.68
N ALA A 439 -2.42 -6.95 45.77
CA ALA A 439 -1.53 -6.85 44.62
C ALA A 439 -1.55 -8.14 43.78
N ALA A 440 -1.61 -9.31 44.41
CA ALA A 440 -1.75 -10.58 43.71
C ALA A 440 -3.10 -10.66 42.94
N ARG A 441 -4.20 -10.17 43.51
CA ARG A 441 -5.49 -10.11 42.79
C ARG A 441 -5.44 -9.18 41.58
N GLU A 442 -4.78 -8.03 41.70
CA GLU A 442 -4.57 -7.10 40.58
C GLU A 442 -3.69 -7.73 39.48
N GLN A 443 -2.61 -8.42 39.86
CA GLN A 443 -1.77 -9.16 38.92
C GLN A 443 -2.52 -10.29 38.22
N ALA A 444 -3.44 -10.98 38.91
CA ALA A 444 -4.27 -12.02 38.32
C ALA A 444 -5.18 -11.44 37.23
N GLN A 445 -5.79 -10.28 37.50
CA GLN A 445 -6.58 -9.56 36.50
C GLN A 445 -5.73 -9.14 35.29
N ALA A 446 -4.55 -8.57 35.53
CA ALA A 446 -3.63 -8.20 34.46
C ALA A 446 -3.18 -9.42 33.62
N ALA A 447 -3.00 -10.59 34.24
CA ALA A 447 -2.70 -11.83 33.53
C ALA A 447 -3.86 -12.26 32.60
N THR A 448 -5.11 -12.13 33.07
CA THR A 448 -6.30 -12.39 32.24
C THR A 448 -6.38 -11.42 31.06
N ASP A 449 -6.15 -10.13 31.29
CA ASP A 449 -6.17 -9.11 30.23
C ASP A 449 -5.07 -9.37 29.18
N LEU A 450 -3.85 -9.72 29.64
CA LEU A 450 -2.76 -10.11 28.77
C LEU A 450 -3.09 -11.35 27.94
N SER A 451 -3.76 -12.35 28.54
CA SER A 451 -4.21 -13.54 27.80
C SER A 451 -5.15 -13.19 26.65
N HIS A 452 -6.10 -12.27 26.88
CA HIS A 452 -6.98 -11.77 25.82
C HIS A 452 -6.23 -11.01 24.73
N LEU A 453 -5.27 -10.15 25.09
CA LEU A 453 -4.45 -9.41 24.13
C LEU A 453 -3.61 -10.34 23.26
N VAL A 454 -2.98 -11.36 23.85
CA VAL A 454 -2.20 -12.36 23.14
C VAL A 454 -3.08 -13.21 22.22
N GLY A 455 -4.30 -13.55 22.65
CA GLY A 455 -5.32 -14.16 21.79
C GLY A 455 -5.63 -13.30 20.56
N GLY A 456 -5.85 -11.99 20.73
CA GLY A 456 -6.07 -11.07 19.62
C GLY A 456 -4.89 -10.99 18.64
N ILE A 457 -3.64 -11.05 19.14
CA ILE A 457 -2.44 -11.10 18.28
C ILE A 457 -2.42 -12.38 17.44
N ARG A 458 -2.82 -13.52 18.02
CA ARG A 458 -2.94 -14.79 17.29
C ARG A 458 -3.95 -14.69 16.15
N ASP A 459 -5.14 -14.17 16.42
CA ASP A 459 -6.20 -14.04 15.42
C ASP A 459 -5.77 -13.13 14.25
N VAL A 460 -5.12 -12.00 14.56
CA VAL A 460 -4.56 -11.11 13.53
C VAL A 460 -3.45 -11.79 12.72
N SER A 461 -2.63 -12.62 13.36
CA SER A 461 -1.58 -13.38 12.68
C SER A 461 -2.18 -14.40 11.71
N GLU A 462 -3.21 -15.14 12.14
CA GLU A 462 -3.93 -16.10 11.27
C GLU A 462 -4.62 -15.38 10.10
N GLN A 463 -5.28 -14.24 10.34
CA GLN A 463 -5.86 -13.43 9.28
C GLN A 463 -4.79 -12.94 8.28
N THR A 464 -3.63 -12.50 8.77
CA THR A 464 -2.52 -12.04 7.93
C THR A 464 -1.98 -13.16 7.07
N VAL A 465 -1.86 -14.39 7.60
CA VAL A 465 -1.47 -15.57 6.81
C VAL A 465 -2.46 -15.81 5.67
N GLY A 466 -3.77 -15.70 5.93
CA GLY A 466 -4.79 -15.79 4.88
C GLY A 466 -4.62 -14.71 3.80
N GLN A 467 -4.40 -13.46 4.19
CA GLN A 467 -4.16 -12.35 3.25
C GLN A 467 -2.89 -12.54 2.41
N VAL A 468 -1.84 -13.13 2.99
CA VAL A 468 -0.61 -13.46 2.27
C VAL A 468 -0.86 -14.52 1.20
N GLN A 469 -1.69 -15.52 1.47
CA GLN A 469 -2.08 -16.53 0.48
C GLN A 469 -2.86 -15.91 -0.68
N THR A 470 -3.84 -15.05 -0.40
CA THR A 470 -4.58 -14.31 -1.44
C THR A 470 -3.63 -13.43 -2.26
N SER A 471 -2.73 -12.70 -1.59
CA SER A 471 -1.74 -11.84 -2.26
C SER A 471 -0.79 -12.63 -3.16
N ALA A 472 -0.35 -13.82 -2.71
CA ALA A 472 0.47 -14.71 -3.53
C ALA A 472 -0.27 -15.20 -4.78
N HIS A 473 -1.57 -15.49 -4.67
CA HIS A 473 -2.40 -15.84 -5.81
C HIS A 473 -2.51 -14.69 -6.83
N THR A 474 -2.88 -13.48 -6.38
CA THR A 474 -2.95 -12.29 -7.24
C THR A 474 -1.60 -11.98 -7.90
N SER A 475 -0.49 -12.15 -7.16
CA SER A 475 0.85 -12.01 -7.72
C SER A 475 1.11 -13.02 -8.86
N SER A 476 0.65 -14.26 -8.72
CA SER A 476 0.78 -15.26 -9.79
C SER A 476 -0.02 -14.88 -11.04
N GLU A 477 -1.21 -14.31 -10.87
CA GLU A 477 -2.05 -13.83 -11.97
C GLU A 477 -1.40 -12.64 -12.70
N LEU A 478 -0.85 -11.67 -11.95
CA LEU A 478 -0.09 -10.53 -12.49
C LEU A 478 1.13 -10.99 -13.31
N ALA A 479 1.88 -11.98 -12.81
CA ALA A 479 3.01 -12.55 -13.53
C ALA A 479 2.56 -13.23 -14.84
N ALA A 480 1.45 -13.98 -14.81
CA ALA A 480 0.89 -14.61 -15.99
C ALA A 480 0.39 -13.57 -17.02
N LEU A 481 -0.22 -12.47 -16.57
CA LEU A 481 -0.67 -11.38 -17.44
C LEU A 481 0.51 -10.64 -18.08
N SER A 482 1.55 -10.33 -17.29
CA SER A 482 2.78 -9.73 -17.80
C SER A 482 3.46 -10.62 -18.84
N GLY A 483 3.56 -11.93 -18.56
CA GLY A 483 4.07 -12.91 -19.52
C GLY A 483 3.24 -13.00 -20.81
N SER A 484 1.92 -12.85 -20.71
CA SER A 484 1.02 -12.83 -21.87
C SER A 484 1.18 -11.55 -22.71
N LEU A 485 1.29 -10.39 -22.06
CA LEU A 485 1.62 -9.11 -22.71
C LEU A 485 2.98 -9.17 -23.41
N GLY A 486 4.00 -9.72 -22.75
CA GLY A 486 5.32 -9.92 -23.32
C GLY A 486 5.30 -10.80 -24.57
N LYS A 487 4.53 -11.90 -24.55
CA LYS A 487 4.35 -12.76 -25.73
C LYS A 487 3.62 -12.05 -26.87
N ALA A 488 2.54 -11.33 -26.57
CA ALA A 488 1.77 -10.60 -27.59
C ALA A 488 2.62 -9.52 -28.28
N ILE A 489 3.44 -8.80 -27.51
CA ILE A 489 4.36 -7.80 -28.04
C ILE A 489 5.53 -8.44 -28.79
N GLY A 490 6.04 -9.58 -28.33
CA GLY A 490 7.11 -10.31 -29.02
C GLY A 490 6.76 -10.80 -30.43
N GLN A 491 5.48 -10.80 -30.81
CA GLN A 491 5.04 -11.05 -32.19
C GLN A 491 5.28 -9.85 -33.12
N LEU A 492 5.41 -8.65 -32.55
CA LEU A 492 5.74 -7.42 -33.29
C LEU A 492 7.25 -7.26 -33.35
N LYS A 493 7.78 -7.05 -34.54
CA LYS A 493 9.22 -6.88 -34.77
C LYS A 493 9.53 -5.38 -34.90
N LEU A 494 10.46 -4.89 -34.08
CA LEU A 494 10.71 -3.46 -33.85
C LEU A 494 11.84 -2.86 -34.71
#